data_AF-A0A9Q9EKA7-F1
#
_entry.id   AF-A0A9Q9EKA7-F1
#
_cell.length_a   1.000
_cell.length_b   1.000
_cell.length_c   1.000
_cell.angle_alpha   90.00
_cell.angle_beta   90.00
_cell.angle_gamma   90.00
#
_symmetry.space_group_name_H-M   'P 1'
#
loop_
_entity.id
_entity.type
_entity.pdbx_description
1 polymer ?
#
loop_
_entity_poly.entity_id
_entity_poly.type
_entity_poly.pdbx_seq_one_letter_code
_entity_poly.pdbx_strand_id
1 'polypeptide(L)'
;MLSRSLFAVATLLSAVWASPIQERSQANDYVGYFGTFFPLEDEAIYGWLSVGNDAHSWKQLNGPAGNGSILRSNVGSQGVRDSHLIPSRDGSKYWLIATDLMVNAFKEDFNEATRFGSRSIVVWESTDLATWSEARLTEPIVDVTAGNAWAPEAEWDELVGAYVVVFAARFWDPADVDRHGPQPPNRLMYVTTQDFVTFSEAKEYYFPGTPVIDATFWHATEEGPNVWYRWVKTEVDYTIYQERSENGILGDFTRVGGAPDSERITFAQQYSNNEGPLIFRDNVDPELYHLWIDENTLQTYIPATARTLNSMSAWQAESLEGFPSTIKHGQVIPITQAQYDTIVAKYEFV
;
A
#
# COMPACT_ATOMS: atom_id res chain seq x y z
N MET A 1 -22.51 64.09 -31.17
CA MET A 1 -22.28 63.22 -30.00
C MET A 1 -22.63 61.80 -30.38
N LEU A 2 -21.64 60.91 -30.48
CA LEU A 2 -21.69 59.46 -30.17
C LEU A 2 -20.45 58.80 -30.77
N SER A 3 -19.42 58.70 -29.94
CA SER A 3 -18.22 57.89 -30.13
C SER A 3 -18.59 56.41 -30.05
N ARG A 4 -18.22 55.62 -31.06
CA ARG A 4 -18.26 54.14 -30.98
C ARG A 4 -16.83 53.65 -30.74
N SER A 5 -16.55 53.25 -29.51
CA SER A 5 -15.33 52.53 -29.14
C SER A 5 -15.57 51.04 -29.33
N LEU A 6 -14.81 50.39 -30.24
CA LEU A 6 -14.70 48.94 -30.29
C LEU A 6 -13.70 48.51 -29.19
N PHE A 7 -14.15 47.71 -28.23
CA PHE A 7 -13.27 46.94 -27.37
C PHE A 7 -12.90 45.63 -28.09
N ALA A 8 -11.61 45.46 -28.41
CA ALA A 8 -11.06 44.18 -28.79
C ALA A 8 -10.74 43.38 -27.52
N VAL A 9 -11.41 42.26 -27.33
CA VAL A 9 -11.06 41.28 -26.28
C VAL A 9 -9.96 40.39 -26.85
N ALA A 10 -8.75 40.53 -26.33
CA ALA A 10 -7.65 39.61 -26.62
C ALA A 10 -7.77 38.40 -25.68
N THR A 11 -8.18 37.26 -26.21
CA THR A 11 -8.13 35.98 -25.50
C THR A 11 -6.68 35.49 -25.48
N LEU A 12 -6.05 35.55 -24.31
CA LEU A 12 -4.78 34.86 -24.03
C LEU A 12 -5.06 33.36 -23.94
N LEU A 13 -4.76 32.62 -25.02
CA LEU A 13 -4.65 31.17 -25.00
C LEU A 13 -3.36 30.80 -24.24
N SER A 14 -3.49 30.43 -22.97
CA SER A 14 -2.44 29.74 -22.24
C SER A 14 -2.31 28.32 -22.82
N ALA A 15 -1.30 28.13 -23.66
CA ALA A 15 -0.88 26.80 -24.09
C ALA A 15 -0.34 26.04 -22.86
N VAL A 16 -1.15 25.13 -22.32
CA VAL A 16 -0.68 24.12 -21.36
C VAL A 16 0.18 23.16 -22.16
N TRP A 17 1.49 23.25 -21.99
CA TRP A 17 2.41 22.24 -22.48
C TRP A 17 2.21 21.01 -21.58
N ALA A 18 1.38 20.07 -22.02
CA ALA A 18 1.43 18.72 -21.49
C ALA A 18 2.80 18.17 -21.92
N SER A 19 3.72 18.02 -20.96
CA SER A 19 4.93 17.24 -21.20
C SER A 19 4.48 15.85 -21.65
N PRO A 20 5.00 15.32 -22.77
CA PRO A 20 4.72 13.94 -23.13
C PRO A 20 5.19 13.07 -21.97
N ILE A 21 4.27 12.25 -21.43
CA ILE A 21 4.62 11.15 -20.54
C ILE A 21 5.63 10.33 -21.32
N GLN A 22 6.86 10.28 -20.83
CA GLN A 22 7.82 9.32 -21.31
C GLN A 22 7.23 7.96 -20.90
N GLU A 23 6.57 7.29 -21.86
CA GLU A 23 6.31 5.85 -21.78
C GLU A 23 7.64 5.24 -21.33
N ARG A 24 7.70 4.72 -20.10
CA ARG A 24 8.84 3.92 -19.65
C ARG A 24 8.79 2.60 -20.43
N SER A 25 9.20 2.64 -21.69
CA SER A 25 9.83 1.48 -22.32
C SER A 25 11.26 1.39 -21.76
N GLN A 26 11.42 1.09 -20.48
CA GLN A 26 12.72 0.76 -19.93
C GLN A 26 12.79 -0.75 -19.82
N ALA A 27 13.70 -1.35 -20.60
CA ALA A 27 14.39 -2.54 -20.11
C ALA A 27 14.94 -2.12 -18.73
N ASN A 28 14.29 -2.59 -17.66
CA ASN A 28 14.55 -2.04 -16.35
C ASN A 28 15.92 -2.54 -15.87
N ASP A 29 16.87 -1.62 -15.68
CA ASP A 29 18.19 -1.86 -15.07
C ASP A 29 18.07 -2.12 -13.55
N TYR A 30 17.03 -2.85 -13.13
CA TYR A 30 16.86 -3.24 -11.74
C TYR A 30 17.81 -4.37 -11.40
N VAL A 31 18.46 -4.24 -10.25
CA VAL A 31 19.50 -5.18 -9.78
C VAL A 31 19.06 -5.94 -8.53
N GLY A 32 17.88 -5.62 -8.01
CA GLY A 32 17.29 -6.21 -6.83
C GLY A 32 15.99 -5.52 -6.44
N TYR A 33 15.58 -5.79 -5.21
CA TYR A 33 14.37 -5.29 -4.61
C TYR A 33 14.68 -4.69 -3.23
N PHE A 34 13.90 -3.69 -2.86
CA PHE A 34 13.87 -3.13 -1.52
C PHE A 34 12.49 -3.38 -0.92
N GLY A 35 12.47 -3.95 0.29
CA GLY A 35 11.25 -4.27 1.02
C GLY A 35 11.20 -3.53 2.35
N THR A 36 9.98 -3.12 2.73
CA THR A 36 9.69 -2.54 4.05
C THR A 36 8.60 -3.34 4.72
N PHE A 37 8.88 -3.83 5.93
CA PHE A 37 8.00 -4.68 6.72
C PHE A 37 8.07 -4.28 8.19
N PHE A 38 7.20 -4.82 9.03
CA PHE A 38 7.33 -4.72 10.48
C PHE A 38 7.27 -6.12 11.13
N PRO A 39 8.08 -6.38 12.17
CA PRO A 39 7.90 -7.54 13.04
C PRO A 39 6.84 -7.25 14.11
N LEU A 40 6.13 -8.28 14.59
CA LEU A 40 5.07 -8.08 15.60
C LEU A 40 5.61 -7.55 16.94
N GLU A 41 6.80 -7.98 17.32
CA GLU A 41 7.42 -7.64 18.59
C GLU A 41 7.97 -6.20 18.63
N ASP A 42 8.17 -5.58 17.48
CA ASP A 42 8.74 -4.24 17.36
C ASP A 42 8.02 -3.47 16.25
N GLU A 43 6.91 -2.83 16.62
CA GLU A 43 5.99 -2.04 15.77
C GLU A 43 6.69 -0.79 15.18
N ALA A 44 7.68 -1.05 14.33
CA ALA A 44 8.59 -0.15 13.65
C ALA A 44 8.89 -0.71 12.25
N ILE A 45 9.43 0.10 11.35
CA ILE A 45 9.70 -0.35 9.96
C ILE A 45 11.13 -0.86 9.82
N TYR A 46 11.24 -2.06 9.28
CA TYR A 46 12.46 -2.79 8.99
C TYR A 46 12.66 -2.86 7.48
N GLY A 47 13.87 -2.53 7.04
CA GLY A 47 14.26 -2.57 5.63
C GLY A 47 14.91 -3.88 5.27
N TRP A 48 14.65 -4.38 4.06
CA TRP A 48 15.21 -5.61 3.53
C TRP A 48 15.68 -5.38 2.10
N LEU A 49 16.83 -5.94 1.74
CA LEU A 49 17.32 -5.96 0.37
C LEU A 49 17.37 -7.38 -0.14
N SER A 50 17.00 -7.59 -1.40
CA SER A 50 17.18 -8.89 -2.04
C SER A 50 18.67 -9.23 -2.22
N VAL A 51 18.99 -10.52 -2.19
CA VAL A 51 20.33 -11.03 -2.50
C VAL A 51 20.44 -11.17 -4.01
N GLY A 52 21.02 -10.15 -4.65
CA GLY A 52 20.97 -10.03 -6.10
C GLY A 52 19.56 -9.75 -6.59
N ASN A 53 19.26 -10.10 -7.84
CA ASN A 53 17.96 -9.84 -8.45
C ASN A 53 16.99 -11.02 -8.26
N ASP A 54 16.89 -11.49 -7.01
CA ASP A 54 16.11 -12.67 -6.61
C ASP A 54 14.99 -12.25 -5.66
N ALA A 55 13.73 -12.43 -6.09
CA ALA A 55 12.55 -12.09 -5.29
C ALA A 55 12.39 -13.01 -4.07
N HIS A 56 13.09 -14.13 -3.98
CA HIS A 56 12.93 -15.12 -2.91
C HIS A 56 14.01 -15.05 -1.83
N SER A 57 15.12 -14.34 -2.07
CA SER A 57 16.27 -14.29 -1.17
C SER A 57 16.53 -12.88 -0.67
N TRP A 58 16.55 -12.69 0.66
CA TRP A 58 16.63 -11.35 1.27
C TRP A 58 17.59 -11.28 2.44
N LYS A 59 18.09 -10.07 2.71
CA LYS A 59 18.86 -9.72 3.90
C LYS A 59 18.26 -8.51 4.58
N GLN A 60 18.10 -8.61 5.89
CA GLN A 60 17.64 -7.51 6.70
C GLN A 60 18.73 -6.43 6.80
N LEU A 61 18.31 -5.18 6.66
CA LEU A 61 19.12 -4.02 6.97
C LEU A 61 19.14 -3.78 8.48
N ASN A 62 20.25 -3.26 8.99
CA ASN A 62 20.36 -2.75 10.35
C ASN A 62 20.36 -1.22 10.30
N GLY A 63 19.36 -0.61 10.93
CA GLY A 63 19.28 0.84 11.03
C GLY A 63 20.49 1.46 11.76
N PRO A 64 20.77 2.75 11.57
CA PRO A 64 21.93 3.43 12.18
C PRO A 64 21.97 3.39 13.72
N ALA A 65 20.83 3.15 14.36
CA ALA A 65 20.72 2.99 15.82
C ALA A 65 21.15 1.59 16.31
N GLY A 66 21.43 0.64 15.40
CA GLY A 66 21.87 -0.72 15.71
C GLY A 66 20.77 -1.63 16.28
N ASN A 67 19.50 -1.27 16.12
CA ASN A 67 18.34 -1.99 16.66
C ASN A 67 17.45 -2.62 15.56
N GLY A 68 18.00 -2.84 14.36
CA GLY A 68 17.32 -3.50 13.25
C GLY A 68 16.36 -2.61 12.44
N SER A 69 15.54 -1.77 13.09
CA SER A 69 14.59 -0.90 12.39
C SER A 69 15.27 0.22 11.61
N ILE A 70 14.79 0.52 10.40
CA ILE A 70 15.24 1.68 9.62
C ILE A 70 14.43 2.95 9.91
N LEU A 71 13.16 2.80 10.35
CA LEU A 71 12.29 3.90 10.75
C LEU A 71 11.53 3.54 12.03
N ARG A 72 11.45 4.49 12.95
CA ARG A 72 10.62 4.43 14.16
C ARG A 72 9.79 5.69 14.24
N SER A 73 8.53 5.56 14.66
CA SER A 73 7.67 6.71 14.89
C SER A 73 7.94 7.31 16.27
N ASN A 74 8.10 8.63 16.31
CA ASN A 74 8.10 9.44 17.52
C ASN A 74 6.83 10.31 17.64
N VAL A 75 5.84 10.06 16.77
CA VAL A 75 4.57 10.78 16.69
C VAL A 75 3.39 9.83 16.88
N GLY A 76 2.20 10.37 17.13
CA GLY A 76 0.97 9.58 17.27
C GLY A 76 1.07 8.56 18.42
N SER A 77 0.71 7.32 18.14
CA SER A 77 0.82 6.18 19.05
C SER A 77 2.26 5.70 19.26
N GLN A 78 3.20 6.19 18.45
CA GLN A 78 4.63 5.80 18.41
C GLN A 78 4.90 4.37 17.92
N GLY A 79 3.88 3.64 17.47
CA GLY A 79 4.01 2.37 16.75
C GLY A 79 3.57 2.53 15.31
N VAL A 80 4.21 1.77 14.42
CA VAL A 80 3.85 1.72 13.01
C VAL A 80 3.81 0.32 12.46
N ARG A 81 2.87 0.12 11.54
CA ARG A 81 2.56 -1.16 10.89
C ARG A 81 2.15 -0.91 9.44
N ASP A 82 2.09 -1.96 8.64
CA ASP A 82 1.44 -1.97 7.33
C ASP A 82 1.98 -0.88 6.40
N SER A 83 3.31 -0.85 6.21
CA SER A 83 3.96 0.24 5.47
C SER A 83 3.80 0.13 3.96
N HIS A 84 3.56 1.26 3.30
CA HIS A 84 3.54 1.40 1.83
C HIS A 84 4.50 2.49 1.37
N LEU A 85 5.42 2.15 0.47
CA LEU A 85 6.36 2.98 -0.28
C LEU A 85 5.74 3.48 -1.60
N ILE A 86 5.69 4.80 -1.76
CA ILE A 86 5.07 5.45 -2.91
C ILE A 86 6.08 6.33 -3.64
N PRO A 87 6.44 6.03 -4.89
CA PRO A 87 7.18 6.98 -5.70
C PRO A 87 6.33 8.20 -6.03
N SER A 88 6.95 9.38 -5.95
CA SER A 88 6.44 10.59 -6.60
C SER A 88 6.21 10.36 -8.09
N ARG A 89 5.19 11.02 -8.65
CA ARG A 89 4.81 10.86 -10.06
C ARG A 89 5.98 11.18 -11.00
N ASP A 90 6.81 12.15 -10.62
CA ASP A 90 8.02 12.54 -11.37
C ASP A 90 9.26 11.70 -11.01
N GLY A 91 9.15 10.79 -10.03
CA GLY A 91 10.22 9.93 -9.55
C GLY A 91 11.31 10.66 -8.76
N SER A 92 11.09 11.92 -8.36
CA SER A 92 12.09 12.74 -7.65
C SER A 92 12.27 12.36 -6.18
N LYS A 93 11.24 11.77 -5.58
CA LYS A 93 11.18 11.33 -4.18
C LYS A 93 10.24 10.15 -3.97
N TYR A 94 10.22 9.67 -2.74
CA TYR A 94 9.40 8.61 -2.19
C TYR A 94 8.72 9.10 -0.93
N TRP A 95 7.48 8.66 -0.73
CA TRP A 95 6.85 8.65 0.58
C TRP A 95 6.86 7.23 1.13
N LEU A 96 6.96 7.09 2.45
CA LEU A 96 6.53 5.88 3.14
C LEU A 96 5.38 6.27 4.05
N ILE A 97 4.22 5.63 3.87
CA ILE A 97 3.08 5.76 4.77
C ILE A 97 2.91 4.49 5.60
N ALA A 98 2.34 4.62 6.78
CA ALA A 98 2.09 3.48 7.67
C ALA A 98 0.88 3.73 8.57
N THR A 99 0.27 2.64 9.04
CA THR A 99 -0.69 2.66 10.14
C THR A 99 -0.04 3.28 11.38
N ASP A 100 -0.66 4.30 12.00
CA ASP A 100 -0.27 4.80 13.32
C ASP A 100 -0.90 3.92 14.42
N LEU A 101 -0.18 2.89 14.85
CA LEU A 101 -0.65 1.94 15.86
C LEU A 101 0.50 1.28 16.63
N MET A 102 0.53 1.50 17.94
CA MET A 102 1.23 0.69 18.93
C MET A 102 0.20 -0.19 19.66
N VAL A 103 -0.10 -1.39 19.16
CA VAL A 103 -1.03 -2.33 19.81
C VAL A 103 -0.58 -2.64 21.23
N ASN A 104 0.74 -2.71 21.46
CA ASN A 104 1.28 -2.99 22.78
C ASN A 104 0.93 -1.91 23.83
N ALA A 105 0.65 -0.67 23.40
CA ALA A 105 0.18 0.41 24.27
C ALA A 105 -1.29 0.21 24.70
N PHE A 106 -2.07 -0.58 23.96
CA PHE A 106 -3.44 -0.96 24.30
C PHE A 106 -3.50 -2.17 25.26
N LYS A 107 -2.39 -2.52 25.93
CA LYS A 107 -2.30 -3.66 26.87
C LYS A 107 -2.79 -4.97 26.25
N GLU A 108 -2.49 -5.17 24.97
CA GLU A 108 -2.92 -6.33 24.17
C GLU A 108 -4.44 -6.42 23.95
N ASP A 109 -5.21 -5.35 24.25
CA ASP A 109 -6.61 -5.26 23.87
C ASP A 109 -6.75 -4.72 22.45
N PHE A 110 -6.66 -5.64 21.49
CA PHE A 110 -6.86 -5.32 20.08
C PHE A 110 -8.26 -4.76 19.81
N ASN A 111 -9.29 -5.13 20.60
CA ASN A 111 -10.62 -4.56 20.41
C ASN A 111 -10.63 -3.08 20.77
N GLU A 112 -9.94 -2.67 21.83
CA GLU A 112 -9.79 -1.26 22.18
C GLU A 112 -9.04 -0.49 21.08
N ALA A 113 -7.98 -1.07 20.51
CA ALA A 113 -7.27 -0.48 19.38
C ALA A 113 -8.18 -0.28 18.15
N THR A 114 -9.08 -1.22 17.86
CA THR A 114 -10.06 -1.06 16.77
C THR A 114 -11.11 -0.01 17.08
N ARG A 115 -11.40 0.22 18.37
CA ARG A 115 -12.41 1.17 18.82
C ARG A 115 -11.87 2.56 18.87
N PHE A 116 -10.67 2.80 19.38
CA PHE A 116 -10.11 4.13 19.66
C PHE A 116 -8.71 4.32 19.06
N GLY A 117 -8.43 3.63 17.95
CA GLY A 117 -7.19 3.74 17.21
C GLY A 117 -7.01 5.11 16.56
N SER A 118 -5.81 5.31 16.01
CA SER A 118 -5.51 6.52 15.26
C SER A 118 -6.38 6.60 14.01
N ARG A 119 -6.82 7.83 13.69
CA ARG A 119 -7.48 8.19 12.43
C ARG A 119 -6.52 8.89 11.48
N SER A 120 -5.26 8.96 11.85
CA SER A 120 -4.16 9.54 11.09
C SER A 120 -3.23 8.44 10.62
N ILE A 121 -2.38 8.78 9.65
CA ILE A 121 -1.30 7.91 9.18
C ILE A 121 0.05 8.58 9.47
N VAL A 122 1.09 7.78 9.60
CA VAL A 122 2.46 8.29 9.70
C VAL A 122 3.05 8.38 8.31
N VAL A 123 3.78 9.45 8.02
CA VAL A 123 4.42 9.70 6.73
C VAL A 123 5.90 10.03 6.94
N TRP A 124 6.76 9.40 6.15
CA TRP A 124 8.15 9.77 5.94
C TRP A 124 8.40 10.10 4.47
N GLU A 125 9.43 10.89 4.20
CA GLU A 125 9.87 11.23 2.84
C GLU A 125 11.33 10.87 2.64
N SER A 126 11.69 10.42 1.45
CA SER A 126 13.07 10.16 1.04
C SER A 126 13.28 10.48 -0.43
N THR A 127 14.45 10.99 -0.80
CA THR A 127 14.83 11.16 -2.21
C THR A 127 15.68 10.01 -2.75
N ASP A 128 16.11 9.08 -1.88
CA ASP A 128 17.15 8.09 -2.18
C ASP A 128 16.89 6.71 -1.56
N LEU A 129 15.74 6.50 -0.90
CA LEU A 129 15.32 5.31 -0.15
C LEU A 129 16.19 4.96 1.07
N ALA A 130 17.17 5.78 1.42
CA ALA A 130 18.11 5.50 2.52
C ALA A 130 18.17 6.61 3.57
N THR A 131 18.00 7.85 3.15
CA THR A 131 17.90 9.01 4.02
C THR A 131 16.44 9.43 4.09
N TRP A 132 15.88 9.37 5.29
CA TRP A 132 14.49 9.65 5.55
C TRP A 132 14.32 10.94 6.34
N SER A 133 13.22 11.64 6.13
CA SER A 133 12.78 12.76 6.95
C SER A 133 12.49 12.32 8.39
N GLU A 134 12.21 13.27 9.27
CA GLU A 134 11.50 12.97 10.52
C GLU A 134 10.09 12.44 10.22
N ALA A 135 9.53 11.65 11.14
CA ALA A 135 8.17 11.16 11.03
C ALA A 135 7.17 12.32 11.15
N ARG A 136 6.14 12.30 10.31
CA ARG A 136 5.02 13.25 10.40
C ARG A 136 3.72 12.49 10.56
N LEU A 137 2.92 12.90 11.54
CA LEU A 137 1.53 12.45 11.67
C LEU A 137 0.65 13.37 10.83
N THR A 138 -0.26 12.80 10.04
CA THR A 138 -1.26 13.60 9.33
C THR A 138 -2.31 14.14 10.30
N GLU A 139 -3.04 15.17 9.88
CA GLU A 139 -4.39 15.38 10.43
C GLU A 139 -5.25 14.12 10.19
N PRO A 140 -6.32 13.88 10.97
CA PRO A 140 -7.19 12.73 10.74
C PRO A 140 -7.71 12.69 9.30
N ILE A 141 -7.45 11.58 8.61
CA ILE A 141 -7.87 11.38 7.21
C ILE A 141 -9.30 10.85 7.10
N VAL A 142 -9.93 10.54 8.24
CA VAL A 142 -11.30 10.06 8.36
C VAL A 142 -11.99 10.71 9.56
N ASP A 143 -13.32 10.87 9.47
CA ASP A 143 -14.10 11.63 10.44
C ASP A 143 -14.13 11.01 11.85
N VAL A 144 -14.69 11.75 12.80
CA VAL A 144 -14.67 11.39 14.24
C VAL A 144 -15.48 10.15 14.59
N THR A 145 -16.38 9.71 13.72
CA THR A 145 -17.14 8.47 13.93
C THR A 145 -16.30 7.23 13.63
N ALA A 146 -15.18 7.38 12.91
CA ALA A 146 -14.29 6.27 12.64
C ALA A 146 -13.50 5.81 13.87
N GLY A 147 -13.39 4.49 14.03
CA GLY A 147 -12.57 3.83 15.04
C GLY A 147 -11.08 3.89 14.75
N ASN A 148 -10.72 3.90 13.46
CA ASN A 148 -9.36 3.72 12.99
C ASN A 148 -9.19 4.16 11.52
N ALA A 149 -7.93 4.32 11.07
CA ALA A 149 -7.52 4.35 9.67
C ALA A 149 -6.27 3.45 9.50
N TRP A 150 -6.46 2.24 8.98
CA TRP A 150 -5.46 1.17 9.03
C TRP A 150 -5.10 0.61 7.66
N ALA A 151 -3.89 0.04 7.55
CA ALA A 151 -3.31 -0.54 6.35
C ALA A 151 -3.44 0.37 5.11
N PRO A 152 -2.87 1.59 5.16
CA PRO A 152 -2.98 2.52 4.06
C PRO A 152 -2.07 2.09 2.89
N GLU A 153 -2.66 1.84 1.73
CA GLU A 153 -1.94 1.74 0.45
C GLU A 153 -2.31 2.91 -0.45
N ALA A 154 -1.36 3.36 -1.27
CA ALA A 154 -1.56 4.52 -2.11
C ALA A 154 -0.94 4.37 -3.49
N GLU A 155 -1.74 4.68 -4.51
CA GLU A 155 -1.35 4.58 -5.90
C GLU A 155 -1.69 5.87 -6.66
N TRP A 156 -0.83 6.26 -7.60
CA TRP A 156 -1.12 7.37 -8.49
C TRP A 156 -2.07 6.91 -9.59
N ASP A 157 -3.22 7.57 -9.74
CA ASP A 157 -4.14 7.31 -10.85
C ASP A 157 -4.25 8.54 -11.76
N GLU A 158 -3.97 8.33 -13.05
CA GLU A 158 -3.95 9.40 -14.06
C GLU A 158 -5.35 9.96 -14.36
N LEU A 159 -6.43 9.18 -14.19
CA LEU A 159 -7.80 9.67 -14.40
C LEU A 159 -8.26 10.56 -13.25
N VAL A 160 -7.88 10.20 -12.02
CA VAL A 160 -8.12 11.01 -10.82
C VAL A 160 -7.19 12.22 -10.77
N GLY A 161 -5.97 12.06 -11.30
CA GLY A 161 -4.92 13.06 -11.28
C GLY A 161 -4.38 13.33 -9.87
N ALA A 162 -4.41 12.32 -9.00
CA ALA A 162 -3.93 12.37 -7.61
C ALA A 162 -3.52 10.96 -7.14
N TYR A 163 -2.84 10.88 -6.00
CA TYR A 163 -2.71 9.63 -5.26
C TYR A 163 -4.05 9.27 -4.63
N VAL A 164 -4.49 8.05 -4.83
CA VAL A 164 -5.65 7.44 -4.17
C VAL A 164 -5.10 6.61 -3.01
N VAL A 165 -5.36 7.04 -1.77
CA VAL A 165 -4.96 6.33 -0.56
C VAL A 165 -6.17 5.52 -0.08
N VAL A 166 -6.08 4.20 -0.14
CA VAL A 166 -7.11 3.27 0.34
C VAL A 166 -6.70 2.72 1.70
N PHE A 167 -7.65 2.67 2.64
CA PHE A 167 -7.39 2.20 4.01
C PHE A 167 -8.66 1.58 4.61
N ALA A 168 -8.49 0.72 5.60
CA ALA A 168 -9.60 0.14 6.36
C ALA A 168 -10.05 1.07 7.50
N ALA A 169 -11.35 1.22 7.66
CA ALA A 169 -11.96 1.93 8.79
C ALA A 169 -13.30 1.30 9.19
N ARG A 170 -13.70 1.50 10.44
CA ARG A 170 -15.03 1.14 10.96
C ARG A 170 -15.72 2.35 11.55
N PHE A 171 -17.03 2.48 11.38
CA PHE A 171 -17.78 3.69 11.73
C PHE A 171 -18.80 3.40 12.83
N TRP A 172 -18.74 4.18 13.91
CA TRP A 172 -19.64 4.12 15.04
C TRP A 172 -20.83 5.05 14.86
N ASP A 173 -21.94 4.78 15.54
CA ASP A 173 -23.04 5.73 15.61
C ASP A 173 -22.51 7.04 16.22
N PRO A 174 -22.72 8.22 15.58
CA PRO A 174 -22.34 9.51 16.15
C PRO A 174 -22.89 9.76 17.57
N ALA A 175 -23.98 9.08 17.95
CA ALA A 175 -24.54 9.14 19.30
C ALA A 175 -23.86 8.19 20.31
N ASP A 176 -23.14 7.15 19.86
CA ASP A 176 -22.37 6.22 20.71
C ASP A 176 -20.91 6.66 20.80
N VAL A 177 -20.69 7.83 21.45
CA VAL A 177 -19.36 8.42 21.61
C VAL A 177 -18.39 7.54 22.39
N ASP A 178 -18.92 6.74 23.32
CA ASP A 178 -18.14 5.80 24.13
C ASP A 178 -17.96 4.44 23.46
N ARG A 179 -18.51 4.27 22.24
CA ARG A 179 -18.33 3.10 21.38
C ARG A 179 -18.60 1.81 22.16
N HIS A 180 -19.72 1.71 22.85
CA HIS A 180 -20.06 0.53 23.67
C HIS A 180 -20.79 -0.57 22.89
N GLY A 181 -21.32 -0.25 21.72
CA GLY A 181 -22.04 -1.20 20.89
C GLY A 181 -21.20 -2.36 20.34
N PRO A 182 -21.85 -3.33 19.65
CA PRO A 182 -21.17 -4.31 18.83
C PRO A 182 -20.24 -3.63 17.82
N GLN A 183 -19.10 -4.25 17.57
CA GLN A 183 -18.09 -3.69 16.69
C GLN A 183 -18.61 -3.62 15.24
N PRO A 184 -18.66 -2.43 14.61
CA PRO A 184 -19.10 -2.30 13.24
C PRO A 184 -18.09 -2.96 12.30
N PRO A 185 -18.56 -3.45 11.12
CA PRO A 185 -17.68 -4.07 10.15
C PRO A 185 -16.67 -3.06 9.62
N ASN A 186 -15.44 -3.52 9.34
CA ASN A 186 -14.51 -2.71 8.55
C ASN A 186 -15.04 -2.54 7.13
N ARG A 187 -14.71 -1.39 6.56
CA ARG A 187 -14.92 -1.03 5.17
C ARG A 187 -13.63 -0.46 4.63
N LEU A 188 -13.41 -0.59 3.33
CA LEU A 188 -12.35 0.15 2.68
C LEU A 188 -12.86 1.55 2.37
N MET A 189 -12.09 2.54 2.78
CA MET A 189 -12.29 3.95 2.52
C MET A 189 -11.17 4.45 1.60
N TYR A 190 -11.35 5.60 0.96
CA TYR A 190 -10.27 6.28 0.30
C TYR A 190 -10.29 7.78 0.53
N VAL A 191 -9.10 8.38 0.46
CA VAL A 191 -8.87 9.82 0.30
C VAL A 191 -7.97 10.04 -0.91
N THR A 192 -7.98 11.26 -1.46
CA THR A 192 -7.02 11.66 -2.51
C THR A 192 -6.04 12.70 -1.98
N THR A 193 -4.79 12.63 -2.43
CA THR A 193 -3.75 13.63 -2.11
C THR A 193 -2.79 13.85 -3.28
N GLN A 194 -2.13 15.00 -3.30
CA GLN A 194 -1.03 15.29 -4.24
C GLN A 194 0.34 15.22 -3.58
N ASP A 195 0.38 15.34 -2.25
CA ASP A 195 1.60 15.69 -1.50
C ASP A 195 1.73 14.95 -0.15
N PHE A 196 0.73 14.14 0.23
CA PHE A 196 0.62 13.49 1.54
C PHE A 196 0.63 14.47 2.72
N VAL A 197 0.24 15.73 2.49
CA VAL A 197 0.01 16.76 3.50
C VAL A 197 -1.45 17.14 3.53
N THR A 198 -2.04 17.41 2.37
CA THR A 198 -3.45 17.76 2.24
C THR A 198 -4.22 16.60 1.65
N PHE A 199 -5.32 16.22 2.30
CA PHE A 199 -6.17 15.12 1.89
C PHE A 199 -7.58 15.63 1.58
N SER A 200 -8.25 14.97 0.63
CA SER A 200 -9.70 15.16 0.45
C SER A 200 -10.49 14.64 1.65
N GLU A 201 -11.78 14.93 1.67
CA GLU A 201 -12.71 14.19 2.52
C GLU A 201 -12.69 12.70 2.14
N ALA A 202 -12.77 11.83 3.16
CA ALA A 202 -12.83 10.38 2.96
C ALA A 202 -14.16 9.97 2.33
N LYS A 203 -14.10 8.97 1.46
CA LYS A 203 -15.27 8.36 0.82
C LYS A 203 -15.17 6.85 0.92
N GLU A 204 -16.32 6.17 0.90
CA GLU A 204 -16.33 4.70 0.85
C GLU A 204 -15.72 4.25 -0.48
N TYR A 205 -14.68 3.42 -0.39
CA TYR A 205 -14.05 2.78 -1.53
C TYR A 205 -14.79 1.50 -1.89
N TYR A 206 -15.01 0.64 -0.89
CA TYR A 206 -15.62 -0.66 -1.11
C TYR A 206 -16.17 -1.27 0.19
N PHE A 207 -17.43 -1.71 0.13
CA PHE A 207 -18.08 -2.50 1.17
C PHE A 207 -19.12 -3.44 0.55
N PRO A 208 -18.84 -4.75 0.45
CA PRO A 208 -19.74 -5.71 -0.20
C PRO A 208 -20.89 -6.18 0.72
N GLY A 209 -21.13 -5.50 1.84
CA GLY A 209 -22.06 -5.91 2.89
C GLY A 209 -21.44 -6.81 3.97
N THR A 210 -20.20 -7.26 3.79
CA THR A 210 -19.40 -8.01 4.76
C THR A 210 -18.09 -7.29 5.05
N PRO A 211 -17.49 -7.47 6.25
CA PRO A 211 -16.25 -6.78 6.61
C PRO A 211 -15.07 -7.18 5.71
N VAL A 212 -14.32 -6.17 5.29
CA VAL A 212 -13.15 -6.29 4.42
C VAL A 212 -12.05 -5.35 4.91
N ILE A 213 -10.81 -5.79 4.75
CA ILE A 213 -9.59 -5.04 5.06
C ILE A 213 -8.51 -5.36 4.01
N ASP A 214 -7.33 -4.76 4.16
CA ASP A 214 -6.09 -5.05 3.44
C ASP A 214 -6.28 -5.15 1.93
N ALA A 215 -6.10 -4.03 1.24
CA ALA A 215 -6.23 -3.96 -0.21
C ALA A 215 -4.92 -3.56 -0.86
N THR A 216 -4.45 -4.39 -1.78
CA THR A 216 -3.30 -4.08 -2.63
C THR A 216 -3.68 -4.01 -4.10
N PHE A 217 -2.89 -3.28 -4.88
CA PHE A 217 -3.22 -2.85 -6.23
C PHE A 217 -2.12 -3.12 -7.24
N TRP A 218 -2.51 -3.43 -8.47
CA TRP A 218 -1.59 -3.49 -9.60
C TRP A 218 -2.15 -2.73 -10.79
N HIS A 219 -1.43 -1.73 -11.27
CA HIS A 219 -1.76 -1.01 -12.49
C HIS A 219 -1.20 -1.76 -13.71
N ALA A 220 -2.05 -2.55 -14.36
CA ALA A 220 -1.67 -3.35 -15.53
C ALA A 220 -1.67 -2.48 -16.80
N THR A 221 -0.76 -1.48 -16.84
CA THR A 221 -0.65 -0.54 -17.97
C THR A 221 -0.44 -1.24 -19.31
N GLU A 222 0.17 -2.43 -19.32
CA GLU A 222 0.29 -3.27 -20.51
C GLU A 222 -1.04 -3.78 -21.09
N GLU A 223 -2.09 -3.91 -20.27
CA GLU A 223 -3.44 -4.29 -20.70
C GLU A 223 -4.29 -3.07 -21.10
N GLY A 224 -3.92 -1.88 -20.62
CA GLY A 224 -4.57 -0.62 -20.95
C GLY A 224 -4.32 0.44 -19.86
N PRO A 225 -4.43 1.74 -20.20
CA PRO A 225 -4.05 2.82 -19.30
C PRO A 225 -4.89 2.90 -18.01
N ASN A 226 -6.05 2.25 -17.98
CA ASN A 226 -6.99 2.28 -16.87
C ASN A 226 -7.29 0.88 -16.31
N VAL A 227 -6.48 -0.12 -16.67
CA VAL A 227 -6.68 -1.50 -16.19
C VAL A 227 -6.00 -1.68 -14.84
N TRP A 228 -6.79 -1.97 -13.82
CA TRP A 228 -6.32 -2.18 -12.47
C TRP A 228 -6.74 -3.55 -11.97
N TYR A 229 -5.86 -4.20 -11.21
CA TYR A 229 -6.19 -5.35 -10.39
C TYR A 229 -6.14 -4.95 -8.93
N ARG A 230 -6.98 -5.60 -8.11
CA ARG A 230 -6.90 -5.50 -6.66
C ARG A 230 -7.04 -6.85 -6.01
N TRP A 231 -6.44 -6.97 -4.84
CA TRP A 231 -6.59 -8.08 -3.92
C TRP A 231 -7.14 -7.54 -2.62
N VAL A 232 -8.12 -8.21 -2.03
CA VAL A 232 -8.77 -7.75 -0.81
C VAL A 232 -8.97 -8.91 0.15
N LYS A 233 -8.70 -8.69 1.43
CA LYS A 233 -9.04 -9.62 2.50
C LYS A 233 -10.51 -9.50 2.89
N THR A 234 -11.18 -10.64 3.00
CA THR A 234 -12.49 -10.75 3.66
C THR A 234 -12.30 -11.22 5.10
N GLU A 235 -12.93 -10.52 6.05
CA GLU A 235 -12.91 -10.92 7.46
C GLU A 235 -14.00 -11.97 7.80
N VAL A 236 -14.67 -12.54 6.78
CA VAL A 236 -15.66 -13.63 6.97
C VAL A 236 -15.00 -15.00 7.01
N ASP A 237 -14.12 -15.27 6.04
CA ASP A 237 -13.43 -16.54 5.88
C ASP A 237 -11.91 -16.39 6.02
N TYR A 238 -11.42 -15.17 6.29
CA TYR A 238 -9.99 -14.83 6.45
C TYR A 238 -9.13 -15.25 5.26
N THR A 239 -9.67 -15.06 4.06
CA THR A 239 -8.97 -15.35 2.79
C THR A 239 -8.94 -14.13 1.87
N ILE A 240 -8.14 -14.25 0.80
CA ILE A 240 -7.94 -13.20 -0.20
C ILE A 240 -8.68 -13.57 -1.47
N TYR A 241 -9.25 -12.56 -2.11
CA TYR A 241 -9.78 -12.68 -3.45
C TYR A 241 -9.24 -11.58 -4.37
N GLN A 242 -9.41 -11.78 -5.67
CA GLN A 242 -8.86 -10.91 -6.71
C GLN A 242 -9.95 -10.39 -7.63
N GLU A 243 -9.86 -9.12 -8.00
CA GLU A 243 -10.76 -8.44 -8.90
C GLU A 243 -9.99 -7.56 -9.90
N ARG A 244 -10.66 -7.17 -10.98
CA ARG A 244 -10.14 -6.33 -12.06
C ARG A 244 -11.13 -5.22 -12.42
N SER A 245 -10.60 -4.06 -12.76
CA SER A 245 -11.31 -2.92 -13.32
C SER A 245 -10.66 -2.50 -14.64
N GLU A 246 -11.45 -1.97 -15.57
CA GLU A 246 -10.98 -1.35 -16.82
C GLU A 246 -11.21 0.17 -16.87
N ASN A 247 -11.77 0.74 -15.80
CA ASN A 247 -12.18 2.14 -15.72
C ASN A 247 -11.51 2.90 -14.56
N GLY A 248 -10.31 2.47 -14.14
CA GLY A 248 -9.47 3.16 -13.15
C GLY A 248 -9.54 2.54 -11.76
N ILE A 249 -8.66 2.99 -10.85
CA ILE A 249 -8.61 2.46 -9.48
C ILE A 249 -9.90 2.77 -8.69
N LEU A 250 -10.63 3.82 -9.03
CA LEU A 250 -11.95 4.15 -8.47
C LEU A 250 -13.11 3.64 -9.34
N GLY A 251 -12.82 2.77 -10.30
CA GLY A 251 -13.78 2.20 -11.24
C GLY A 251 -14.59 1.04 -10.65
N ASP A 252 -15.34 0.38 -11.53
CA ASP A 252 -16.08 -0.82 -11.19
C ASP A 252 -15.14 -2.02 -11.25
N PHE A 253 -15.11 -2.81 -10.18
CA PHE A 253 -14.31 -4.03 -10.08
C PHE A 253 -15.20 -5.26 -10.24
N THR A 254 -14.72 -6.25 -10.99
CA THR A 254 -15.36 -7.56 -11.13
C THR A 254 -14.36 -8.67 -10.89
N ARG A 255 -14.85 -9.86 -10.52
CA ARG A 255 -14.04 -11.05 -10.31
C ARG A 255 -13.22 -11.38 -11.56
N VAL A 256 -11.92 -11.61 -11.38
CA VAL A 256 -11.03 -11.99 -12.48
C VAL A 256 -11.53 -13.27 -13.17
N GLY A 257 -11.43 -13.31 -14.50
CA GLY A 257 -11.87 -14.46 -15.29
C GLY A 257 -13.38 -14.76 -15.24
N GLY A 258 -14.20 -13.87 -14.68
CA GLY A 258 -15.63 -14.13 -14.46
C GLY A 258 -15.90 -15.16 -13.36
N ALA A 259 -14.98 -15.32 -12.42
CA ALA A 259 -15.12 -16.21 -11.27
C ALA A 259 -16.35 -15.84 -10.41
N PRO A 260 -17.00 -16.80 -9.73
CA PRO A 260 -18.07 -16.52 -8.79
C PRO A 260 -17.54 -15.82 -7.52
N ASP A 261 -18.41 -15.11 -6.81
CA ASP A 261 -18.05 -14.41 -5.56
C ASP A 261 -17.58 -15.33 -4.43
N SER A 262 -17.81 -16.64 -4.53
CA SER A 262 -17.32 -17.63 -3.59
C SER A 262 -15.86 -18.05 -3.84
N GLU A 263 -15.30 -17.74 -5.01
CA GLU A 263 -13.93 -18.13 -5.34
C GLU A 263 -12.91 -17.27 -4.58
N ARG A 264 -11.81 -17.92 -4.19
CA ARG A 264 -10.71 -17.36 -3.41
C ARG A 264 -9.39 -17.81 -4.00
N ILE A 265 -8.33 -17.09 -3.66
CA ILE A 265 -6.96 -17.54 -3.87
C ILE A 265 -6.68 -18.72 -2.92
N THR A 266 -6.09 -19.79 -3.45
CA THR A 266 -6.02 -21.08 -2.74
C THR A 266 -4.63 -21.49 -2.28
N PHE A 267 -3.55 -20.84 -2.73
CA PHE A 267 -2.18 -21.27 -2.43
C PHE A 267 -1.81 -21.17 -0.94
N ALA A 268 -2.53 -20.32 -0.19
CA ALA A 268 -2.40 -20.15 1.26
C ALA A 268 -3.63 -20.67 2.05
N GLN A 269 -4.56 -21.41 1.41
CA GLN A 269 -5.83 -21.81 2.04
C GLN A 269 -5.68 -22.79 3.22
N GLN A 270 -4.53 -23.45 3.32
CA GLN A 270 -4.21 -24.35 4.43
C GLN A 270 -3.97 -23.60 5.76
N TYR A 271 -3.81 -22.28 5.71
CA TYR A 271 -3.57 -21.44 6.86
C TYR A 271 -4.85 -20.73 7.33
N SER A 272 -4.84 -20.28 8.57
CA SER A 272 -6.06 -19.88 9.30
C SER A 272 -6.38 -18.39 9.24
N ASN A 273 -5.40 -17.52 8.98
CA ASN A 273 -5.64 -16.09 8.91
C ASN A 273 -4.70 -15.42 7.90
N ASN A 274 -5.14 -15.40 6.64
CA ASN A 274 -4.44 -14.77 5.53
C ASN A 274 -4.79 -13.29 5.44
N GLU A 275 -3.78 -12.43 5.32
CA GLU A 275 -3.91 -10.97 5.37
C GLU A 275 -2.81 -10.25 4.61
N GLY A 276 -2.86 -8.91 4.61
CA GLY A 276 -1.84 -8.03 4.03
C GLY A 276 -1.25 -8.52 2.71
N PRO A 277 -2.05 -8.82 1.67
CA PRO A 277 -1.49 -9.25 0.39
C PRO A 277 -0.59 -8.16 -0.18
N LEU A 278 0.52 -8.53 -0.82
CA LEU A 278 1.32 -7.61 -1.62
C LEU A 278 1.60 -8.21 -3.00
N ILE A 279 1.64 -7.36 -4.01
CA ILE A 279 1.83 -7.74 -5.42
C ILE A 279 2.99 -6.95 -6.02
N PHE A 280 3.85 -7.63 -6.79
CA PHE A 280 4.88 -6.97 -7.59
C PHE A 280 5.24 -7.82 -8.81
N ARG A 281 5.88 -7.19 -9.79
CA ARG A 281 6.35 -7.85 -11.02
C ARG A 281 7.81 -8.24 -10.88
N ASP A 282 8.17 -9.38 -11.45
CA ASP A 282 9.54 -9.84 -11.45
C ASP A 282 10.44 -8.95 -12.34
N ASN A 283 11.65 -8.66 -11.86
CA ASN A 283 12.64 -7.85 -12.55
C ASN A 283 13.32 -8.58 -13.71
N VAL A 284 13.41 -9.92 -13.66
CA VAL A 284 14.15 -10.75 -14.63
C VAL A 284 13.20 -11.32 -15.67
N ASP A 285 12.04 -11.83 -15.24
CA ASP A 285 10.99 -12.37 -16.09
C ASP A 285 9.77 -11.43 -16.12
N PRO A 286 9.63 -10.57 -17.16
CA PRO A 286 8.56 -9.58 -17.21
C PRO A 286 7.16 -10.20 -17.34
N GLU A 287 7.01 -11.50 -17.57
CA GLU A 287 5.71 -12.16 -17.57
C GLU A 287 5.33 -12.73 -16.20
N LEU A 288 6.24 -12.70 -15.22
CA LEU A 288 6.05 -13.28 -13.91
C LEU A 288 5.62 -12.20 -12.90
N TYR A 289 4.57 -12.52 -12.15
CA TYR A 289 4.08 -11.76 -11.01
C TYR A 289 4.32 -12.53 -9.73
N HIS A 290 4.63 -11.82 -8.66
CA HIS A 290 4.77 -12.31 -7.29
C HIS A 290 3.60 -11.79 -6.47
N LEU A 291 2.87 -12.70 -5.81
CA LEU A 291 1.86 -12.37 -4.82
C LEU A 291 2.23 -13.04 -3.52
N TRP A 292 2.40 -12.24 -2.48
CA TRP A 292 2.66 -12.75 -1.15
C TRP A 292 1.46 -12.47 -0.26
N ILE A 293 1.11 -13.43 0.58
CA ILE A 293 0.02 -13.31 1.55
C ILE A 293 0.60 -13.47 2.95
N ASP A 294 0.46 -12.44 3.80
CA ASP A 294 0.88 -12.48 5.19
C ASP A 294 0.00 -13.48 5.95
N GLU A 295 0.63 -14.41 6.64
CA GLU A 295 -0.05 -15.33 7.54
C GLU A 295 0.23 -14.93 8.99
N ASN A 296 -0.82 -14.49 9.68
CA ASN A 296 -0.67 -13.84 10.98
C ASN A 296 -0.05 -14.74 12.06
N THR A 297 -0.29 -16.06 12.03
CA THR A 297 0.23 -16.99 13.04
C THR A 297 1.68 -17.40 12.78
N LEU A 298 2.09 -17.47 11.51
CA LEU A 298 3.46 -17.77 11.13
C LEU A 298 4.39 -16.55 11.24
N GLN A 299 3.81 -15.35 11.27
CA GLN A 299 4.54 -14.08 11.25
C GLN A 299 5.48 -14.00 10.04
N THR A 300 5.00 -14.46 8.89
CA THR A 300 5.70 -14.36 7.62
C THR A 300 4.70 -14.40 6.47
N TYR A 301 5.17 -14.05 5.29
CA TYR A 301 4.45 -14.22 4.05
C TYR A 301 4.52 -15.66 3.52
N ILE A 302 3.45 -16.08 2.86
CA ILE A 302 3.41 -17.21 1.95
C ILE A 302 3.60 -16.66 0.52
N PRO A 303 4.72 -16.95 -0.16
CA PRO A 303 4.97 -16.47 -1.51
C PRO A 303 4.31 -17.37 -2.56
N ALA A 304 3.84 -16.75 -3.64
CA ALA A 304 3.36 -17.44 -4.84
C ALA A 304 3.67 -16.63 -6.09
N THR A 305 3.72 -17.32 -7.23
CA THR A 305 3.87 -16.69 -8.55
C THR A 305 2.76 -17.06 -9.51
N ALA A 306 2.51 -16.17 -10.48
CA ALA A 306 1.61 -16.42 -11.60
C ALA A 306 2.11 -15.70 -12.86
N ARG A 307 1.72 -16.21 -14.03
CA ARG A 307 1.96 -15.55 -15.33
C ARG A 307 0.73 -14.84 -15.90
N THR A 308 -0.35 -14.81 -15.13
CA THR A 308 -1.57 -14.09 -15.48
C THR A 308 -2.26 -13.61 -14.23
N LEU A 309 -2.79 -12.40 -14.29
CA LEU A 309 -3.63 -11.83 -13.25
C LEU A 309 -5.12 -12.17 -13.47
N ASN A 310 -5.48 -12.77 -14.60
CA ASN A 310 -6.88 -13.04 -14.97
C ASN A 310 -7.47 -14.34 -14.35
N SER A 311 -6.82 -14.94 -13.34
CA SER A 311 -7.31 -16.14 -12.67
C SER A 311 -6.75 -16.29 -11.25
N MET A 312 -7.63 -16.42 -10.25
CA MET A 312 -7.24 -16.70 -8.86
C MET A 312 -6.58 -18.08 -8.67
N SER A 313 -6.85 -19.03 -9.58
CA SER A 313 -6.25 -20.37 -9.54
C SER A 313 -4.88 -20.46 -10.24
N ALA A 314 -4.41 -19.36 -10.87
CA ALA A 314 -3.11 -19.33 -11.54
C ALA A 314 -1.93 -19.23 -10.58
N TRP A 315 -2.17 -18.79 -9.33
CA TRP A 315 -1.14 -18.63 -8.32
C TRP A 315 -0.59 -19.97 -7.84
N GLN A 316 0.73 -20.14 -7.95
CA GLN A 316 1.45 -21.32 -7.52
C GLN A 316 2.34 -20.96 -6.33
N ALA A 317 2.11 -21.60 -5.19
CA ALA A 317 2.93 -21.41 -3.99
C ALA A 317 4.40 -21.71 -4.30
N GLU A 318 5.27 -20.88 -3.76
CA GLU A 318 6.71 -21.12 -3.73
C GLU A 318 7.12 -21.76 -2.39
N SER A 319 8.37 -22.23 -2.32
CA SER A 319 8.92 -22.78 -1.08
C SER A 319 8.97 -21.72 0.02
N LEU A 320 8.94 -22.13 1.29
CA LEU A 320 9.34 -21.26 2.40
C LEU A 320 10.81 -21.47 2.81
N GLU A 321 11.50 -22.41 2.16
CA GLU A 321 12.89 -22.72 2.48
C GLU A 321 13.80 -21.54 2.15
N GLY A 322 14.37 -20.93 3.19
CA GLY A 322 15.25 -19.77 3.06
C GLY A 322 14.52 -18.43 2.83
N PHE A 323 13.18 -18.46 2.78
CA PHE A 323 12.38 -17.26 2.71
C PHE A 323 12.38 -16.55 4.09
N PRO A 324 12.36 -15.21 4.15
CA PRO A 324 12.48 -14.49 5.41
C PRO A 324 11.36 -14.83 6.40
N SER A 325 11.71 -14.91 7.68
CA SER A 325 10.73 -14.90 8.78
C SER A 325 10.52 -13.47 9.28
N THR A 326 9.50 -13.26 10.11
CA THR A 326 9.24 -11.99 10.83
C THR A 326 9.06 -10.78 9.91
N ILE A 327 8.67 -11.01 8.66
CA ILE A 327 8.24 -9.97 7.73
C ILE A 327 6.72 -10.03 7.63
N LYS A 328 6.05 -8.94 8.02
CA LYS A 328 4.59 -8.81 7.92
C LYS A 328 4.21 -7.57 7.15
N HIS A 329 2.98 -7.61 6.64
CA HIS A 329 2.21 -6.57 5.96
C HIS A 329 3.02 -5.29 5.67
N GLY A 330 3.42 -5.16 4.40
CA GLY A 330 4.40 -4.18 3.94
C GLY A 330 4.48 -4.17 2.42
N GLN A 331 5.60 -3.74 1.85
CA GLN A 331 5.73 -3.63 0.39
C GLN A 331 7.11 -4.03 -0.10
N VAL A 332 7.16 -4.45 -1.36
CA VAL A 332 8.36 -4.70 -2.16
C VAL A 332 8.36 -3.79 -3.37
N ILE A 333 9.45 -3.06 -3.60
CA ILE A 333 9.68 -2.29 -4.83
C ILE A 333 10.97 -2.72 -5.52
N PRO A 334 11.03 -2.68 -6.85
CA PRO A 334 12.27 -2.91 -7.57
C PRO A 334 13.21 -1.71 -7.45
N ILE A 335 14.53 -1.96 -7.44
CA ILE A 335 15.55 -0.92 -7.27
C ILE A 335 16.67 -1.01 -8.32
N THR A 336 17.13 0.17 -8.75
CA THR A 336 18.28 0.35 -9.64
C THR A 336 19.60 0.17 -8.91
N GLN A 337 20.71 0.04 -9.64
CA GLN A 337 22.05 -0.03 -9.05
C GLN A 337 22.37 1.19 -8.17
N ALA A 338 22.00 2.40 -8.60
CA ALA A 338 22.28 3.61 -7.81
C ALA A 338 21.53 3.63 -6.47
N GLN A 339 20.29 3.14 -6.44
CA GLN A 339 19.51 3.00 -5.21
C GLN A 339 20.10 1.92 -4.32
N TYR A 340 20.44 0.75 -4.89
CA TYR A 340 21.12 -0.32 -4.16
C TYR A 340 22.39 0.20 -3.48
N ASP A 341 23.27 0.85 -4.24
CA ASP A 341 24.54 1.41 -3.75
C ASP A 341 24.32 2.43 -2.62
N THR A 342 23.27 3.25 -2.74
CA THR A 342 22.92 4.25 -1.72
C THR A 342 22.45 3.60 -0.43
N ILE A 343 21.62 2.57 -0.52
CA ILE A 343 21.11 1.82 0.64
C ILE A 343 22.26 1.08 1.35
N VAL A 344 23.11 0.36 0.62
CA VAL A 344 24.23 -0.40 1.23
C VAL A 344 25.36 0.49 1.74
N ALA A 345 25.47 1.74 1.27
CA ALA A 345 26.38 2.72 1.84
C ALA A 345 25.88 3.26 3.19
N LYS A 346 24.56 3.23 3.43
CA LYS A 346 23.92 3.75 4.63
C LYS A 346 23.74 2.71 5.72
N TYR A 347 23.33 1.50 5.34
CA TYR A 347 22.91 0.45 6.27
C TYR A 347 23.87 -0.73 6.24
N GLU A 348 24.12 -1.29 7.42
CA GLU A 348 24.75 -2.60 7.55
C GLU A 348 23.70 -3.70 7.35
N PHE A 349 24.15 -4.94 7.14
CA PHE A 349 23.27 -6.11 7.16
C PHE A 349 23.33 -6.79 8.52
N VAL A 350 22.21 -7.39 8.95
CA VAL A 350 22.14 -8.22 10.16
C VAL A 350 22.71 -9.62 9.90
#